data_AF-A0A0W8DC71-F1
#
_entry.id   AF-A0A0W8DC71-F1
#
_cell.length_a   1.000
_cell.length_b   1.000
_cell.length_c   1.000
_cell.angle_alpha   90.00
_cell.angle_beta   90.00
_cell.angle_gamma   90.00
#
_symmetry.space_group_name_H-M   'P 1'
#
loop_
_entity.id
_entity.type
_entity.pdbx_description
1 polymer ?
#
loop_
_entity_poly.entity_id
_entity_poly.type
_entity_poly.pdbx_seq_one_letter_code
_entity_poly.pdbx_strand_id
1 'polypeptide(L)'
;MVELRFSASKVALVTGLHDFGDVTEEVLDCVYQDREELLALDAARLRLRLVSKDEELELLVQKSGATAAPQLRAALRWAKGRAKPAHVEAAQRLLAGVDKRLVEAQKSNKLAKVEAQEARKLLAEKIHTSVGTRNESLALEAYERQTGSKVRLTNEHFYFLTFPRPPETADKEIAPVDYALLAGQSQRSVVLKRPRRRSRETAETVDLMDEKEEDGYFSICGMVDGVADALTISMDDEWELTPVVVEVKNRMRGIGNPPPLYDHIQLAVYMKMLGVEHGDLVQCIYGADPRPTIQISRVSLGVAPLCLPASSTSQERDIWTEVIVPRLYTFTAAVQKLRDNELLRLDYLNGTEEERREILRTECDFL
;
A
#
# COMPACT_ATOMS: atom_id res chain seq x y z
N MET A 1 -10.37 3.92 20.73
CA MET A 1 -9.25 3.09 20.28
C MET A 1 -9.54 2.74 18.84
N VAL A 2 -8.85 3.36 17.89
CA VAL A 2 -9.11 3.11 16.46
C VAL A 2 -8.70 1.67 16.13
N GLU A 3 -9.67 0.80 15.86
CA GLU A 3 -9.44 -0.65 15.84
C GLU A 3 -8.69 -1.16 14.60
N LEU A 4 -8.70 -0.43 13.48
CA LEU A 4 -8.08 -0.87 12.23
C LEU A 4 -7.56 0.30 11.39
N ARG A 5 -6.37 0.14 10.82
CA ARG A 5 -5.71 1.15 10.00
C ARG A 5 -5.25 0.55 8.66
N PHE A 6 -5.66 1.18 7.56
CA PHE A 6 -5.28 0.81 6.20
C PHE A 6 -4.20 1.74 5.67
N SER A 7 -3.16 1.20 5.04
CA SER A 7 -2.27 2.03 4.22
C SER A 7 -3.04 2.56 3.00
N ALA A 8 -2.82 3.82 2.62
CA ALA A 8 -3.38 4.42 1.40
C ALA A 8 -3.08 3.57 0.15
N SER A 9 -1.89 2.96 0.08
CA SER A 9 -1.49 2.06 -1.02
C SER A 9 -2.21 0.72 -1.04
N LYS A 10 -2.91 0.36 0.04
CA LYS A 10 -3.64 -0.91 0.21
C LYS A 10 -5.15 -0.76 0.08
N VAL A 11 -5.67 0.46 0.03
CA VAL A 11 -7.11 0.73 -0.14
C VAL A 11 -7.67 0.00 -1.35
N ALA A 12 -7.03 0.15 -2.52
CA ALA A 12 -7.48 -0.55 -3.73
C ALA A 12 -7.47 -2.08 -3.57
N LEU A 13 -6.53 -2.64 -2.80
CA LEU A 13 -6.45 -4.07 -2.55
C LEU A 13 -7.61 -4.58 -1.71
N VAL A 14 -7.83 -3.97 -0.55
CA VAL A 14 -8.88 -4.41 0.39
C VAL A 14 -10.29 -4.11 -0.12
N THR A 15 -10.43 -3.27 -1.14
CA THR A 15 -11.72 -3.02 -1.82
C THR A 15 -11.89 -3.80 -3.13
N GLY A 16 -11.00 -4.73 -3.49
CA GLY A 16 -11.12 -5.54 -4.71
C GLY A 16 -10.94 -4.77 -6.02
N LEU A 17 -10.17 -3.67 -5.99
CA LEU A 17 -9.87 -2.80 -7.14
C LEU A 17 -8.37 -2.83 -7.52
N HIS A 18 -7.66 -3.89 -7.10
CA HIS A 18 -6.24 -4.10 -7.37
C HIS A 18 -5.99 -5.44 -8.06
N ASP A 19 -5.57 -5.41 -9.32
CA ASP A 19 -5.51 -6.60 -10.20
C ASP A 19 -4.54 -7.71 -9.75
N PHE A 20 -3.53 -7.38 -8.95
CA PHE A 20 -2.40 -8.28 -8.66
C PHE A 20 -2.10 -8.49 -7.18
N GLY A 21 -2.89 -7.91 -6.28
CA GLY A 21 -2.53 -7.86 -4.87
C GLY A 21 -2.97 -9.14 -4.16
N ASP A 22 -2.21 -9.53 -3.13
CA ASP A 22 -2.55 -10.65 -2.28
C ASP A 22 -3.40 -10.17 -1.10
N VAL A 23 -4.72 -10.20 -1.29
CA VAL A 23 -5.65 -9.79 -0.22
C VAL A 23 -5.63 -10.78 0.95
N THR A 24 -5.24 -12.03 0.72
CA THR A 24 -5.23 -13.04 1.79
C THR A 24 -4.13 -12.77 2.81
N GLU A 25 -2.97 -12.30 2.34
CA GLU A 25 -1.86 -11.82 3.15
C GLU A 25 -2.25 -10.51 3.88
N GLU A 26 -2.89 -9.57 3.17
CA GLU A 26 -3.31 -8.28 3.74
C GLU A 26 -4.34 -8.44 4.86
N VAL A 27 -5.26 -9.40 4.76
CA VAL A 27 -6.22 -9.70 5.83
C VAL A 27 -5.51 -10.15 7.09
N LEU A 28 -4.45 -10.98 6.99
CA LEU A 28 -3.69 -11.41 8.17
C LEU A 28 -3.01 -10.23 8.84
N ASP A 29 -2.39 -9.35 8.05
CA ASP A 29 -1.77 -8.12 8.55
C ASP A 29 -2.81 -7.25 9.28
N CYS A 30 -4.03 -7.17 8.76
CA CYS A 30 -5.14 -6.44 9.39
C CYS A 30 -5.65 -7.13 10.67
N VAL A 31 -5.86 -8.45 10.65
CA VAL A 31 -6.37 -9.22 11.81
C VAL A 31 -5.43 -9.08 13.00
N TYR A 32 -4.12 -9.18 12.77
CA TYR A 32 -3.10 -9.13 13.83
C TYR A 32 -2.49 -7.74 14.06
N GLN A 33 -2.96 -6.70 13.37
CA GLN A 33 -2.51 -5.32 13.60
C GLN A 33 -2.66 -4.94 15.08
N ASP A 34 -1.55 -4.56 15.71
CA ASP A 34 -1.40 -4.27 17.15
C ASP A 34 -1.83 -5.40 18.10
N ARG A 35 -1.86 -6.65 17.63
CA ARG A 35 -2.35 -7.82 18.38
C ARG A 35 -1.33 -8.96 18.36
N GLU A 36 -0.09 -8.65 18.74
CA GLU A 36 1.02 -9.62 18.79
C GLU A 36 0.72 -10.81 19.71
N GLU A 37 0.02 -10.58 20.82
CA GLU A 37 -0.40 -11.64 21.75
C GLU A 37 -1.38 -12.64 21.09
N LEU A 38 -2.32 -12.13 20.28
CA LEU A 38 -3.27 -12.96 19.55
C LEU A 38 -2.54 -13.84 18.52
N LEU A 39 -1.61 -13.24 17.77
CA LEU A 39 -0.78 -13.96 16.81
C LEU A 39 0.05 -15.05 17.49
N ALA A 40 0.65 -14.75 18.64
CA ALA A 40 1.43 -15.72 19.41
C ALA A 40 0.56 -16.86 19.95
N LEU A 41 -0.66 -16.56 20.42
CA LEU A 41 -1.62 -17.55 20.91
C LEU A 41 -2.02 -18.53 19.79
N ASP A 42 -2.40 -18.01 18.63
CA ASP A 42 -2.85 -18.85 17.52
C ASP A 42 -1.69 -19.64 16.90
N ALA A 43 -0.50 -19.03 16.81
CA ALA A 43 0.71 -19.76 16.43
C ALA A 43 1.01 -20.92 17.39
N ALA A 44 0.87 -20.72 18.70
CA ALA A 44 1.06 -21.78 19.69
C ALA A 44 0.02 -22.91 19.53
N ARG A 45 -1.25 -22.56 19.29
CA ARG A 45 -2.33 -23.54 19.04
C ARG A 45 -2.09 -24.39 17.81
N LEU A 46 -1.61 -23.77 16.74
CA LEU A 46 -1.27 -24.45 15.49
C LEU A 46 0.13 -25.08 15.50
N ARG A 47 0.87 -24.93 16.60
CA ARG A 47 2.26 -25.38 16.75
C ARG A 47 3.18 -24.82 15.66
N LEU A 48 2.91 -23.59 15.24
CA LEU A 48 3.67 -22.84 14.27
C LEU A 48 4.78 -22.04 14.95
N ARG A 49 5.87 -21.80 14.21
CA ARG A 49 6.93 -20.88 14.61
C ARG A 49 6.74 -19.57 13.85
N LEU A 50 6.62 -18.47 14.59
CA LEU A 50 6.64 -17.13 14.02
C LEU A 50 8.07 -16.80 13.56
N VAL A 51 8.18 -16.34 12.31
CA VAL A 51 9.42 -15.86 11.70
C VAL A 51 9.14 -14.56 10.98
N SER A 52 10.10 -13.65 10.96
CA SER A 52 9.99 -12.46 10.13
C SER A 52 10.27 -12.79 8.65
N LYS A 53 9.74 -12.00 7.71
CA LYS A 53 10.06 -12.12 6.28
C LYS A 53 11.57 -12.07 6.00
N ASP A 54 12.33 -11.31 6.78
CA ASP A 54 13.79 -11.21 6.67
C ASP A 54 14.48 -12.49 7.14
N GLU A 55 14.00 -13.08 8.24
CA GLU A 55 14.51 -14.35 8.76
C GLU A 55 14.16 -15.51 7.82
N GLU A 56 12.91 -15.58 7.36
CA GLU A 56 12.47 -16.58 6.37
C GLU A 56 13.32 -16.50 5.11
N LEU A 57 13.54 -15.30 4.59
CA LEU A 57 14.38 -15.13 3.41
C LEU A 57 15.82 -15.57 3.66
N GLU A 58 16.41 -15.24 4.82
CA GLU A 58 17.77 -15.69 5.15
C GLU A 58 17.85 -17.22 5.27
N LEU A 59 16.83 -17.87 5.84
CA LEU A 59 16.73 -19.33 5.91
C LEU A 59 16.65 -19.96 4.50
N LEU A 60 15.83 -19.40 3.61
CA LEU A 60 15.74 -19.84 2.21
C LEU A 60 17.07 -19.64 1.47
N VAL A 61 17.72 -18.49 1.69
CA VAL A 61 19.04 -18.19 1.11
C VAL A 61 20.09 -19.17 1.63
N GLN A 62 20.11 -19.48 2.93
CA GLN A 62 21.02 -20.47 3.49
C GLN A 62 20.75 -21.87 2.91
N LYS A 63 19.47 -22.26 2.81
CA LYS A 63 19.03 -23.55 2.28
C LYS A 63 19.40 -23.73 0.80
N SER A 64 19.51 -22.63 0.03
CA SER A 64 19.92 -22.66 -1.38
C SER A 64 21.33 -23.24 -1.64
N GLY A 65 22.16 -23.36 -0.60
CA GLY A 65 23.45 -24.04 -0.66
C GLY A 65 24.65 -23.11 -0.89
N ALA A 66 25.86 -23.65 -0.67
CA ALA A 66 27.11 -22.87 -0.63
C ALA A 66 27.44 -22.13 -1.94
N THR A 67 26.97 -22.63 -3.08
CA THR A 67 27.20 -21.99 -4.39
C THR A 67 26.27 -20.82 -4.63
N ALA A 68 24.97 -20.95 -4.34
CA ALA A 68 23.93 -19.96 -4.63
C ALA A 68 23.83 -18.87 -3.55
N ALA A 69 23.92 -19.27 -2.27
CA ALA A 69 23.71 -18.38 -1.13
C ALA A 69 24.57 -17.09 -1.16
N PRO A 70 25.88 -17.13 -1.47
CA PRO A 70 26.70 -15.92 -1.51
C PRO A 70 26.21 -14.87 -2.52
N GLN A 71 25.66 -15.31 -3.66
CA GLN A 71 25.17 -14.42 -4.71
C GLN A 71 23.79 -13.86 -4.36
N LEU A 72 22.91 -14.68 -3.76
CA LEU A 72 21.62 -14.20 -3.25
C LEU A 72 21.84 -13.17 -2.13
N ARG A 73 22.79 -13.39 -1.22
CA ARG A 73 23.19 -12.39 -0.22
C ARG A 73 23.78 -11.12 -0.84
N ALA A 74 24.47 -11.23 -1.98
CA ALA A 74 24.94 -10.04 -2.71
C ALA A 74 23.77 -9.21 -3.24
N ALA A 75 22.71 -9.85 -3.74
CA ALA A 75 21.48 -9.17 -4.15
C ALA A 75 20.78 -8.48 -2.96
N LEU A 76 20.72 -9.14 -1.79
CA LEU A 76 20.22 -8.52 -0.56
C LEU A 76 21.04 -7.30 -0.13
N ARG A 77 22.37 -7.39 -0.19
CA ARG A 77 23.24 -6.24 0.11
C ARG A 77 23.00 -5.08 -0.86
N TRP A 78 22.81 -5.39 -2.15
CA TRP A 78 22.47 -4.37 -3.14
C TRP A 78 21.12 -3.71 -2.83
N ALA A 79 20.10 -4.48 -2.48
CA ALA A 79 18.77 -3.96 -2.12
C ALA A 79 18.81 -3.07 -0.87
N LYS A 80 19.67 -3.38 0.11
CA LYS A 80 19.91 -2.56 1.30
C LYS A 80 20.80 -1.33 1.03
N GLY A 81 21.37 -1.22 -0.16
CA GLY A 81 22.23 -0.12 -0.56
C GLY A 81 21.50 1.23 -0.62
N ARG A 82 22.26 2.32 -0.54
CA ARG A 82 21.73 3.70 -0.59
C ARG A 82 22.28 4.54 -1.74
N ALA A 83 23.15 3.97 -2.57
CA ALA A 83 23.78 4.68 -3.68
C ALA A 83 22.74 5.12 -4.72
N LYS A 84 22.74 6.38 -5.14
CA LYS A 84 21.80 6.88 -6.16
C LYS A 84 22.56 7.22 -7.46
N PRO A 85 21.96 7.04 -8.65
CA PRO A 85 20.67 6.39 -8.92
C PRO A 85 20.73 4.85 -8.80
N ALA A 86 19.56 4.23 -8.74
CA ALA A 86 19.38 2.79 -8.94
C ALA A 86 18.88 2.53 -10.36
N HIS A 87 19.78 2.22 -11.29
CA HIS A 87 19.38 1.94 -12.67
C HIS A 87 18.53 0.67 -12.78
N VAL A 88 17.42 0.75 -13.52
CA VAL A 88 16.48 -0.34 -13.76
C VAL A 88 17.20 -1.53 -14.41
N GLU A 89 18.11 -1.30 -15.35
CA GLU A 89 18.90 -2.37 -16.00
C GLU A 89 19.81 -3.12 -15.02
N ALA A 90 20.36 -2.44 -14.02
CA ALA A 90 21.19 -3.08 -13.00
C ALA A 90 20.33 -3.96 -12.10
N ALA A 91 19.14 -3.48 -11.71
CA ALA A 91 18.17 -4.26 -10.95
C ALA A 91 17.63 -5.45 -11.74
N GLN A 92 17.30 -5.29 -13.04
CA GLN A 92 16.88 -6.38 -13.91
C GLN A 92 17.96 -7.46 -14.07
N ARG A 93 19.22 -7.07 -14.29
CA ARG A 93 20.35 -8.02 -14.32
C ARG A 93 20.50 -8.76 -12.99
N LEU A 94 20.30 -8.07 -11.87
CA LEU A 94 20.34 -8.68 -10.55
C LEU A 94 19.23 -9.72 -10.37
N LEU A 95 17.99 -9.38 -10.77
CA LEU A 95 16.84 -10.29 -10.73
C LEU A 95 17.05 -11.53 -11.62
N ALA A 96 17.54 -11.35 -12.84
CA ALA A 96 17.88 -12.47 -13.72
C ALA A 96 18.98 -13.37 -13.11
N GLY A 97 19.95 -12.77 -12.42
CA GLY A 97 20.96 -13.49 -11.65
C GLY A 97 20.36 -14.29 -10.49
N VAL A 98 19.45 -13.69 -9.72
CA VAL A 98 18.70 -14.35 -8.64
C VAL A 98 17.93 -15.55 -9.19
N ASP A 99 17.16 -15.35 -10.26
CA ASP A 99 16.37 -16.41 -10.90
C ASP A 99 17.22 -17.60 -11.33
N LYS A 100 18.35 -17.32 -11.97
CA LYS A 100 19.30 -18.36 -12.37
C LYS A 100 19.76 -19.18 -11.17
N ARG A 101 20.12 -18.55 -10.06
CA ARG A 101 20.62 -19.23 -8.86
C ARG A 101 19.53 -20.04 -8.14
N LEU A 102 18.31 -19.52 -8.08
CA LEU A 102 17.19 -20.25 -7.51
C LEU A 102 16.84 -21.50 -8.35
N VAL A 103 16.89 -21.39 -9.69
CA VAL A 103 16.70 -22.54 -10.59
C VAL A 103 17.82 -23.58 -10.41
N GLU A 104 19.08 -23.16 -10.27
CA GLU A 104 20.20 -24.07 -10.00
C GLU A 104 20.06 -24.78 -8.65
N ALA A 105 19.64 -24.06 -7.60
CA ALA A 105 19.37 -24.62 -6.28
C ALA A 105 18.20 -25.64 -6.31
N GLN A 106 17.16 -25.34 -7.08
CA GLN A 106 16.04 -26.26 -7.30
C GLN A 106 16.49 -27.53 -8.05
N LYS A 107 17.25 -27.39 -9.14
CA LYS A 107 17.80 -28.54 -9.89
C LYS A 107 18.72 -29.42 -9.04
N SER A 108 19.38 -28.81 -8.06
CA SER A 108 20.26 -29.48 -7.11
C SER A 108 19.50 -30.03 -5.89
N ASN A 109 18.17 -30.04 -5.90
CA ASN A 109 17.27 -30.46 -4.81
C ASN A 109 17.57 -29.78 -3.47
N LYS A 110 18.12 -28.56 -3.49
CA LYS A 110 18.38 -27.77 -2.29
C LYS A 110 17.14 -27.00 -1.85
N LEU A 111 16.36 -26.52 -2.81
CA LEU A 111 15.08 -25.85 -2.57
C LEU A 111 13.96 -26.60 -3.27
N ALA A 112 12.82 -26.72 -2.59
CA ALA A 112 11.59 -27.12 -3.23
C ALA A 112 11.08 -26.02 -4.17
N LYS A 113 10.16 -26.35 -5.08
CA LYS A 113 9.59 -25.39 -6.04
C LYS A 113 8.94 -24.19 -5.34
N VAL A 114 8.13 -24.44 -4.31
CA VAL A 114 7.44 -23.42 -3.52
C VAL A 114 8.44 -22.51 -2.81
N GLU A 115 9.46 -23.09 -2.18
CA GLU A 115 10.52 -22.34 -1.49
C GLU A 115 11.33 -21.44 -2.44
N ALA A 116 11.63 -21.94 -3.64
CA ALA A 116 12.32 -21.14 -4.66
C ALA A 116 11.43 -20.01 -5.20
N GLN A 117 10.11 -20.22 -5.29
CA GLN A 117 9.16 -19.17 -5.66
C GLN A 117 9.04 -18.11 -4.57
N GLU A 118 9.00 -18.50 -3.30
CA GLU A 118 8.93 -17.58 -2.17
C GLU A 118 10.20 -16.73 -2.05
N ALA A 119 11.38 -17.37 -2.13
CA ALA A 119 12.66 -16.66 -2.14
C ALA A 119 12.74 -15.64 -3.30
N ARG A 120 12.20 -16.00 -4.47
CA ARG A 120 12.10 -15.09 -5.63
C ARG A 120 11.19 -13.91 -5.33
N LYS A 121 9.97 -14.15 -4.79
CA LYS A 121 8.99 -13.12 -4.41
C LYS A 121 9.64 -12.10 -3.46
N LEU A 122 10.19 -12.56 -2.35
CA LEU A 122 10.77 -11.70 -1.31
C LEU A 122 12.01 -10.93 -1.79
N LEU A 123 12.89 -11.54 -2.60
CA LEU A 123 14.04 -10.83 -3.19
C LEU A 123 13.61 -9.77 -4.19
N ALA A 124 12.64 -10.10 -5.05
CA ALA A 124 12.14 -9.18 -6.06
C ALA A 124 11.50 -7.95 -5.40
N GLU A 125 10.67 -8.17 -4.39
CA GLU A 125 10.06 -7.09 -3.59
C GLU A 125 11.12 -6.15 -3.03
N LYS A 126 12.13 -6.68 -2.32
CA LYS A 126 13.21 -5.86 -1.76
C LYS A 126 14.00 -5.07 -2.81
N ILE A 127 14.27 -5.67 -3.96
CA ILE A 127 14.98 -5.02 -5.07
C ILE A 127 14.12 -3.89 -5.65
N HIS A 128 12.84 -4.13 -5.91
CA HIS A 128 11.92 -3.13 -6.45
C HIS A 128 11.72 -1.96 -5.49
N THR A 129 11.49 -2.21 -4.21
CA THR A 129 11.38 -1.16 -3.18
C THR A 129 12.66 -0.34 -3.11
N SER A 130 13.83 -0.99 -3.17
CA SER A 130 15.12 -0.29 -3.21
C SER A 130 15.25 0.65 -4.41
N VAL A 131 14.88 0.20 -5.61
CA VAL A 131 14.88 1.05 -6.81
C VAL A 131 13.97 2.26 -6.61
N GLY A 132 12.76 2.04 -6.09
CA GLY A 132 11.80 3.11 -5.81
C GLY A 132 12.39 4.17 -4.88
N THR A 133 12.80 3.77 -3.69
CA THR A 133 13.33 4.69 -2.66
C THR A 133 14.59 5.43 -3.12
N ARG A 134 15.47 4.77 -3.89
CA ARG A 134 16.74 5.40 -4.33
C ARG A 134 16.52 6.42 -5.45
N ASN A 135 15.42 6.30 -6.20
CA ASN A 135 15.15 7.14 -7.36
C ASN A 135 14.06 8.20 -7.14
N GLU A 136 13.28 8.10 -6.06
CA GLU A 136 12.20 9.04 -5.70
C GLU A 136 12.62 10.51 -5.80
N SER A 137 13.71 10.91 -5.15
CA SER A 137 14.17 12.31 -5.18
C SER A 137 14.52 12.80 -6.58
N LEU A 138 15.13 11.93 -7.39
CA LEU A 138 15.49 12.28 -8.75
C LEU A 138 14.23 12.42 -9.62
N ALA A 139 13.18 11.65 -9.35
CA ALA A 139 11.92 11.70 -10.09
C ALA A 139 11.16 13.00 -9.77
N LEU A 140 11.18 13.42 -8.51
CA LEU A 140 10.69 14.74 -8.09
C LEU A 140 11.47 15.86 -8.77
N GLU A 141 12.80 15.81 -8.80
CA GLU A 141 13.62 16.80 -9.52
C GLU A 141 13.29 16.87 -11.03
N ALA A 142 12.98 15.73 -11.65
CA ALA A 142 12.55 15.69 -13.05
C ALA A 142 11.14 16.27 -13.23
N TYR A 143 10.22 15.98 -12.31
CA TYR A 143 8.90 16.60 -12.26
C TYR A 143 9.00 18.13 -12.16
N GLU A 144 9.76 18.64 -11.19
CA GLU A 144 9.96 20.09 -10.99
C GLU A 144 10.51 20.77 -12.26
N ARG A 145 11.44 20.11 -12.95
CA ARG A 145 12.03 20.63 -14.19
C ARG A 145 11.01 20.66 -15.33
N GLN A 146 10.12 19.68 -15.41
CA GLN A 146 9.12 19.58 -16.47
C GLN A 146 7.94 20.51 -16.24
N THR A 147 7.50 20.70 -15.00
CA THR A 147 6.33 21.52 -14.66
C THR A 147 6.71 22.96 -14.28
N GLY A 148 7.97 23.22 -13.96
CA GLY A 148 8.42 24.49 -13.40
C GLY A 148 7.95 24.74 -11.95
N SER A 149 7.28 23.77 -11.33
CA SER A 149 6.66 23.89 -10.01
C SER A 149 7.52 23.21 -8.96
N LYS A 150 7.75 23.88 -7.83
CA LYS A 150 8.52 23.30 -6.71
C LYS A 150 7.68 22.35 -5.88
N VAL A 151 8.29 21.24 -5.48
CA VAL A 151 7.65 20.23 -4.62
C VAL A 151 8.03 20.51 -3.16
N ARG A 152 7.01 20.55 -2.29
CA ARG A 152 7.11 20.72 -0.83
C ARG A 152 6.45 19.54 -0.10
N LEU A 153 6.57 19.48 1.22
CA LEU A 153 5.91 18.47 2.09
C LEU A 153 6.28 17.01 1.77
N THR A 154 7.54 16.73 1.44
CA THR A 154 7.99 15.40 1.02
C THR A 154 8.21 14.46 2.20
N ASN A 155 7.34 13.46 2.42
CA ASN A 155 7.57 12.36 3.39
C ASN A 155 7.83 12.78 4.86
N GLU A 156 7.37 13.98 5.26
CA GLU A 156 7.56 14.57 6.59
C GLU A 156 6.41 14.27 7.56
N HIS A 157 5.22 14.02 7.02
CA HIS A 157 3.98 13.88 7.79
C HIS A 157 3.26 12.58 7.44
N PHE A 158 2.70 11.93 8.47
CA PHE A 158 1.67 10.93 8.29
C PHE A 158 0.32 11.62 8.29
N TYR A 159 -0.45 11.40 7.23
CA TYR A 159 -1.83 11.87 7.13
C TYR A 159 -2.77 10.72 7.42
N PHE A 160 -3.88 11.04 8.08
CA PHE A 160 -4.92 10.10 8.44
C PHE A 160 -6.27 10.60 7.94
N LEU A 161 -7.09 9.67 7.48
CA LEU A 161 -8.51 9.84 7.22
C LEU A 161 -9.28 8.84 8.09
N THR A 162 -9.85 9.32 9.19
CA THR A 162 -10.53 8.49 10.19
C THR A 162 -12.03 8.48 9.93
N PHE A 163 -12.63 7.30 9.90
CA PHE A 163 -14.04 7.10 9.59
C PHE A 163 -14.84 6.76 10.85
N PRO A 164 -16.05 7.31 11.02
CA PRO A 164 -16.87 7.05 12.20
C PRO A 164 -17.46 5.62 12.21
N ARG A 165 -17.96 5.17 13.36
CA ARG A 165 -18.75 3.93 13.43
C ARG A 165 -20.07 4.09 12.68
N PRO A 166 -20.55 3.05 11.97
CA PRO A 166 -21.91 3.07 11.48
C PRO A 166 -22.88 3.13 12.68
N PRO A 167 -24.03 3.81 12.55
CA PRO A 167 -25.00 3.91 13.65
C PRO A 167 -25.49 2.53 14.08
N GLU A 168 -25.50 2.27 15.39
CA GLU A 168 -26.09 1.06 15.95
C GLU A 168 -27.61 1.07 15.71
N THR A 169 -28.12 0.09 14.97
CA THR A 169 -29.56 -0.05 14.74
C THR A 169 -30.23 -0.58 16.00
N ALA A 170 -30.59 0.33 16.91
CA ALA A 170 -31.26 0.01 18.16
C ALA A 170 -32.67 -0.58 17.97
N ASP A 171 -33.28 -0.45 16.79
CA ASP A 171 -34.61 -0.94 16.47
C ASP A 171 -34.65 -1.74 15.16
N LYS A 172 -35.51 -2.76 15.12
CA LYS A 172 -35.61 -3.85 14.13
C LYS A 172 -36.08 -3.45 12.72
N GLU A 173 -35.75 -2.25 12.26
CA GLU A 173 -35.85 -1.87 10.84
C GLU A 173 -34.45 -1.51 10.35
N ILE A 174 -33.91 -2.34 9.45
CA ILE A 174 -32.59 -2.16 8.84
C ILE A 174 -32.68 -0.94 7.92
N ALA A 175 -32.53 0.26 8.47
CA ALA A 175 -32.28 1.43 7.65
C ALA A 175 -30.95 1.21 6.92
N PRO A 176 -30.90 1.40 5.59
CA PRO A 176 -29.65 1.24 4.83
C PRO A 176 -28.63 2.27 5.33
N VAL A 177 -27.40 1.82 5.58
CA VAL A 177 -26.30 2.69 6.00
C VAL A 177 -25.98 3.67 4.87
N ASP A 178 -26.03 4.97 5.16
CA ASP A 178 -25.64 6.02 4.22
C ASP A 178 -24.11 6.23 4.28
N TYR A 179 -23.40 5.53 3.38
CA TYR A 179 -21.95 5.63 3.28
C TYR A 179 -21.46 6.98 2.75
N ALA A 180 -22.29 7.74 2.02
CA ALA A 180 -21.92 9.08 1.57
C ALA A 180 -21.88 10.03 2.78
N LEU A 181 -22.86 9.92 3.68
CA LEU A 181 -22.85 10.65 4.96
C LEU A 181 -21.64 10.28 5.82
N LEU A 182 -21.35 8.98 5.99
CA LEU A 182 -20.20 8.52 6.77
C LEU A 182 -18.86 8.97 6.15
N ALA A 183 -18.76 9.01 4.82
CA ALA A 183 -17.59 9.55 4.14
C ALA A 183 -17.44 11.07 4.39
N GLY A 184 -18.54 11.82 4.38
CA GLY A 184 -18.55 13.25 4.68
C GLY A 184 -18.22 13.58 6.14
N GLN A 185 -18.44 12.64 7.05
CA GLN A 185 -18.10 12.75 8.47
C GLN A 185 -16.66 12.30 8.78
N SER A 186 -15.90 11.85 7.79
CA SER A 186 -14.51 11.45 8.00
C SER A 186 -13.63 12.63 8.44
N GLN A 187 -12.71 12.35 9.35
CA GLN A 187 -11.84 13.36 9.95
C GLN A 187 -10.42 13.26 9.41
N ARG A 188 -9.83 14.41 9.11
CA ARG A 188 -8.45 14.52 8.64
C ARG A 188 -7.56 14.90 9.82
N SER A 189 -6.51 14.12 10.05
CA SER A 189 -5.48 14.46 11.02
C SER A 189 -4.08 14.26 10.45
N VAL A 190 -3.10 14.91 11.07
CA VAL A 190 -1.72 14.91 10.61
C VAL A 190 -0.77 14.74 11.79
N VAL A 191 0.21 13.85 11.64
CA VAL A 191 1.23 13.57 12.66
C VAL A 191 2.61 13.74 12.04
N LEU A 192 3.47 14.52 12.70
CA LEU A 192 4.87 14.68 12.31
C LEU A 192 5.62 13.35 12.42
N LYS A 193 6.35 12.98 11.37
CA LYS A 193 7.26 11.84 11.39
C LYS A 193 8.45 12.18 12.29
N ARG A 194 8.42 11.72 13.54
CA ARG A 194 9.55 11.90 14.46
C ARG A 194 10.79 11.14 13.91
N PRO A 195 11.97 11.78 13.83
CA PRO A 195 13.19 11.04 13.53
C PRO A 195 13.44 9.99 14.61
N ARG A 196 13.66 8.73 14.22
CA ARG A 196 14.08 7.67 15.16
C ARG A 196 15.33 8.14 15.91
N ARG A 197 15.18 8.55 17.18
CA ARG A 197 16.32 8.68 18.10
C ARG A 197 16.95 7.29 18.19
N ARG A 198 18.27 7.19 17.95
CA ARG A 198 19.04 5.98 18.26
C ARG A 198 19.07 5.81 19.78
N SER A 199 18.05 5.19 20.36
CA SER A 199 18.15 4.55 21.67
C SER A 199 18.59 3.11 21.48
N ARG A 200 19.51 2.70 22.35
CA ARG A 200 20.08 1.37 22.51
C ARG A 200 18.97 0.38 22.88
N GLU A 201 19.01 -0.81 22.28
CA GLU A 201 18.50 -2.09 22.78
C GLU A 201 17.34 -2.05 23.79
N THR A 202 16.11 -2.00 23.26
CA THR A 202 14.96 -2.81 23.67
C THR A 202 13.94 -2.74 22.54
N ALA A 203 13.26 -3.85 22.25
CA ALA A 203 12.15 -3.88 21.32
C ALA A 203 11.01 -3.04 21.91
N GLU A 204 10.98 -1.75 21.58
CA GLU A 204 9.96 -0.83 22.05
C GLU A 204 9.03 -0.49 20.89
N THR A 205 7.79 -0.96 21.06
CA THR A 205 6.57 -0.48 20.44
C THR A 205 6.60 1.03 20.29
N VAL A 206 6.17 1.50 19.11
CA VAL A 206 6.06 2.92 18.82
C VAL A 206 4.98 3.51 19.74
N ASP A 207 5.42 4.15 20.83
CA ASP A 207 4.54 4.88 21.74
C ASP A 207 3.97 6.12 21.01
N LEU A 208 2.80 5.93 20.41
CA LEU A 208 1.91 6.99 19.96
C LEU A 208 1.07 7.45 21.17
N MET A 209 1.66 8.26 22.06
CA MET A 209 0.88 8.84 23.15
C MET A 209 0.08 10.06 22.70
N ASP A 210 -1.24 9.90 22.76
CA ASP A 210 -2.18 10.73 23.53
C ASP A 210 -2.44 12.16 23.05
N GLU A 211 -2.93 12.29 21.81
CA GLU A 211 -3.93 13.30 21.47
C GLU A 211 -5.27 12.57 21.37
N LYS A 212 -6.26 12.98 22.17
CA LYS A 212 -7.61 12.38 22.28
C LYS A 212 -8.06 11.73 20.96
N GLU A 213 -7.85 10.41 20.83
CA GLU A 213 -8.31 9.64 19.68
C GLU A 213 -9.83 9.65 19.71
N GLU A 214 -10.44 10.44 18.83
CA GLU A 214 -11.84 10.25 18.51
C GLU A 214 -12.03 8.80 18.00
N ASP A 215 -13.01 8.12 18.58
CA ASP A 215 -13.22 6.67 18.47
C ASP A 215 -13.74 6.31 17.06
N GLY A 216 -12.84 6.31 16.07
CA GLY A 216 -13.12 5.91 14.70
C GLY A 216 -13.27 4.40 14.54
N TYR A 217 -14.07 3.98 13.57
CA TYR A 217 -14.25 2.57 13.21
C TYR A 217 -13.02 1.99 12.51
N PHE A 218 -12.48 2.76 11.57
CA PHE A 218 -11.18 2.52 10.95
C PHE A 218 -10.56 3.84 10.51
N SER A 219 -9.28 3.82 10.15
CA SER A 219 -8.63 4.94 9.47
C SER A 219 -7.84 4.47 8.26
N ILE A 220 -7.65 5.37 7.30
CA ILE A 220 -6.68 5.22 6.23
C ILE A 220 -5.50 6.12 6.56
N CYS A 221 -4.26 5.66 6.36
CA CYS A 221 -3.07 6.44 6.65
C CYS A 221 -2.01 6.33 5.55
N GLY A 222 -1.15 7.34 5.43
CA GLY A 222 -0.02 7.28 4.51
C GLY A 222 0.83 8.55 4.50
N MET A 223 1.88 8.52 3.70
CA MET A 223 2.77 9.66 3.45
C MET A 223 2.70 10.02 1.98
N VAL A 224 2.63 11.31 1.71
CA VAL A 224 2.59 11.86 0.36
C VAL A 224 4.03 12.11 -0.11
N ASP A 225 4.33 11.75 -1.36
CA ASP A 225 5.66 11.97 -1.95
C ASP A 225 5.98 13.46 -2.08
N GLY A 226 4.98 14.28 -2.41
CA GLY A 226 5.05 15.73 -2.23
C GLY A 226 3.78 16.47 -2.65
N VAL A 227 3.79 17.79 -2.49
CA VAL A 227 2.75 18.70 -2.95
C VAL A 227 3.41 19.79 -3.78
N ALA A 228 2.85 20.12 -4.94
CA ALA A 228 3.29 21.25 -5.77
C ALA A 228 2.15 22.26 -5.91
N ASP A 229 2.46 23.48 -6.30
CA ASP A 229 1.46 24.51 -6.59
C ASP A 229 1.34 24.65 -8.12
N ALA A 230 0.19 24.28 -8.68
CA ALA A 230 -0.09 24.35 -10.10
C ALA A 230 -0.85 25.63 -10.44
N LEU A 231 -0.48 26.29 -11.54
CA LEU A 231 -1.21 27.43 -12.06
C LEU A 231 -2.51 26.95 -12.71
N THR A 232 -3.64 27.40 -12.18
CA THR A 232 -4.96 27.24 -12.78
C THR A 232 -5.38 28.58 -13.35
N ILE A 233 -5.82 28.58 -14.61
CA ILE A 233 -6.37 29.76 -15.28
C ILE A 233 -7.84 29.47 -15.55
N SER A 234 -8.72 30.29 -14.99
CA SER A 234 -10.17 30.19 -15.17
C SER A 234 -10.60 30.66 -16.56
N MET A 235 -11.88 30.49 -16.90
CA MET A 235 -12.43 31.00 -18.18
C MET A 235 -12.45 32.53 -18.26
N ASP A 236 -12.41 33.21 -17.11
CA ASP A 236 -12.43 34.67 -17.01
C ASP A 236 -11.01 35.27 -16.93
N ASP A 237 -9.98 34.50 -17.34
CA ASP A 237 -8.55 34.86 -17.27
C ASP A 237 -8.02 35.17 -15.84
N GLU A 238 -8.78 34.83 -14.80
CA GLU A 238 -8.28 34.84 -13.43
C GLU A 238 -7.33 33.66 -13.21
N TRP A 239 -6.18 33.93 -12.62
CA TRP A 239 -5.17 32.91 -12.31
C TRP A 239 -5.05 32.70 -10.81
N GLU A 240 -4.95 31.44 -10.42
CA GLU A 240 -4.70 31.05 -9.03
C GLU A 240 -3.69 29.90 -8.97
N LEU A 241 -3.01 29.79 -7.84
CA LEU A 241 -2.15 28.65 -7.54
C LEU A 241 -2.94 27.65 -6.71
N THR A 242 -3.21 26.49 -7.29
CA THR A 242 -3.90 25.40 -6.61
C THR A 242 -2.91 24.32 -6.18
N PRO A 243 -2.99 23.84 -4.92
CA PRO A 243 -2.14 22.74 -4.48
C PRO A 243 -2.52 21.45 -5.20
N VAL A 244 -1.52 20.73 -5.69
CA VAL A 244 -1.66 19.42 -6.33
C VAL A 244 -0.81 18.39 -5.60
N VAL A 245 -1.41 17.25 -5.29
CA VAL A 245 -0.66 16.11 -4.72
C VAL A 245 0.24 15.54 -5.79
N VAL A 246 1.51 15.27 -5.48
CA VAL A 246 2.43 14.57 -6.37
C VAL A 246 2.67 13.17 -5.81
N GLU A 247 2.38 12.14 -6.60
CA GLU A 247 2.65 10.73 -6.27
C GLU A 247 3.59 10.14 -7.32
N VAL A 248 4.72 9.57 -6.88
CA VAL A 248 5.79 9.07 -7.75
C VAL A 248 5.78 7.55 -7.79
N LYS A 249 5.67 7.00 -9.00
CA LYS A 249 5.83 5.57 -9.29
C LYS A 249 7.08 5.32 -10.11
N ASN A 250 8.13 4.85 -9.44
CA ASN A 250 9.34 4.34 -10.10
C ASN A 250 9.05 2.98 -10.72
N ARG A 251 8.91 2.93 -12.05
CA ARG A 251 8.55 1.73 -12.80
C ARG A 251 9.77 0.93 -13.23
N MET A 252 9.62 -0.39 -13.18
CA MET A 252 10.67 -1.35 -13.57
C MET A 252 10.52 -1.90 -14.99
N ARG A 253 9.29 -1.92 -15.52
CA ARG A 253 8.95 -2.59 -16.79
C ARG A 253 8.56 -1.61 -17.90
N GLY A 254 7.93 -0.50 -17.53
CA GLY A 254 7.37 0.46 -18.48
C GLY A 254 6.45 1.46 -17.80
N ILE A 255 6.16 2.55 -18.51
CA ILE A 255 5.16 3.54 -18.11
C ILE A 255 3.81 3.07 -18.67
N GLY A 256 2.78 3.01 -17.83
CA GLY A 256 1.42 2.66 -18.25
C GLY A 256 0.67 3.89 -18.76
N ASN A 257 -0.12 3.75 -19.84
CA ASN A 257 -1.01 4.81 -20.30
C ASN A 257 -2.38 4.21 -20.72
N PRO A 258 -3.47 4.45 -19.97
CA PRO A 258 -3.52 5.21 -18.73
C PRO A 258 -2.75 4.50 -17.58
N PRO A 259 -2.40 5.22 -16.50
CA PRO A 259 -1.88 4.58 -15.30
C PRO A 259 -2.88 3.55 -14.71
N PRO A 260 -2.44 2.57 -13.91
CA PRO A 260 -3.33 1.60 -13.28
C PRO A 260 -4.35 2.23 -12.33
N LEU A 261 -5.54 1.63 -12.20
CA LEU A 261 -6.61 2.15 -11.33
C LEU A 261 -6.18 2.22 -9.86
N TYR A 262 -5.46 1.22 -9.35
CA TYR A 262 -5.00 1.22 -7.96
C TYR A 262 -4.07 2.39 -7.62
N ASP A 263 -3.30 2.89 -8.60
CA ASP A 263 -2.47 4.09 -8.41
C ASP A 263 -3.32 5.37 -8.39
N HIS A 264 -4.39 5.43 -9.18
CA HIS A 264 -5.37 6.53 -9.12
C HIS A 264 -6.10 6.54 -7.77
N ILE A 265 -6.48 5.37 -7.25
CA ILE A 265 -7.14 5.25 -5.95
C ILE A 265 -6.20 5.72 -4.83
N GLN A 266 -4.94 5.27 -4.83
CA GLN A 266 -3.97 5.73 -3.83
C GLN A 266 -3.80 7.26 -3.87
N LEU A 267 -3.66 7.85 -5.06
CA LEU A 267 -3.55 9.30 -5.22
C LEU A 267 -4.83 10.02 -4.75
N ALA A 268 -6.01 9.49 -5.07
CA ALA A 268 -7.30 10.02 -4.63
C ALA A 268 -7.46 10.00 -3.10
N VAL A 269 -6.94 8.98 -2.43
CA VAL A 269 -6.88 8.93 -0.95
C VAL A 269 -6.05 10.10 -0.42
N TYR A 270 -4.86 10.34 -0.97
CA TYR A 270 -4.02 11.46 -0.55
C TYR A 270 -4.65 12.82 -0.83
N MET A 271 -5.32 12.98 -1.98
CA MET A 271 -6.09 14.17 -2.32
C MET A 271 -7.18 14.43 -1.26
N LYS A 272 -7.90 13.39 -0.83
CA LYS A 272 -8.93 13.48 0.24
C LYS A 272 -8.34 13.75 1.62
N MET A 273 -7.17 13.20 1.94
CA MET A 273 -6.45 13.50 3.20
C MET A 273 -6.02 14.97 3.27
N LEU A 274 -5.55 15.53 2.16
CA LEU A 274 -5.08 16.91 2.06
C LEU A 274 -6.19 17.92 1.74
N GLY A 275 -7.38 17.44 1.36
CA GLY A 275 -8.50 18.31 1.00
C GLY A 275 -8.31 19.04 -0.32
N VAL A 276 -7.64 18.42 -1.29
CA VAL A 276 -7.39 19.00 -2.62
C VAL A 276 -8.09 18.18 -3.70
N GLU A 277 -8.40 18.83 -4.82
CA GLU A 277 -9.18 18.22 -5.91
C GLU A 277 -8.34 17.56 -6.99
N HIS A 278 -7.04 17.86 -7.02
CA HIS A 278 -6.12 17.48 -8.09
C HIS A 278 -4.84 16.82 -7.56
N GLY A 279 -4.32 15.90 -8.36
CA GLY A 279 -3.01 15.30 -8.15
C GLY A 279 -2.32 14.95 -9.46
N ASP A 280 -1.00 14.95 -9.45
CA ASP A 280 -0.14 14.51 -10.53
C ASP A 280 0.45 13.13 -10.19
N LEU A 281 0.03 12.12 -10.96
CA LEU A 281 0.64 10.80 -10.90
C LEU A 281 1.87 10.77 -11.83
N VAL A 282 3.06 10.69 -11.24
CA VAL A 282 4.34 10.74 -11.93
C VAL A 282 4.90 9.33 -12.08
N GLN A 283 4.91 8.80 -13.30
CA GLN A 283 5.58 7.53 -13.59
C GLN A 283 6.99 7.79 -14.09
N CYS A 284 7.98 7.16 -13.47
CA CYS A 284 9.39 7.43 -13.73
C CYS A 284 10.19 6.14 -14.02
N ILE A 285 11.10 6.19 -14.99
CA ILE A 285 12.04 5.11 -15.32
C ILE A 285 13.46 5.67 -15.37
N TYR A 286 14.35 5.08 -14.56
CA TYR A 286 15.80 5.30 -14.65
C TYR A 286 16.45 4.17 -15.45
N GLY A 287 16.45 4.33 -16.76
CA GLY A 287 17.09 3.40 -17.70
C GLY A 287 18.61 3.63 -17.80
N ALA A 288 19.16 3.45 -18.99
CA ALA A 288 20.56 3.73 -19.27
C ALA A 288 20.88 5.23 -19.36
N ASP A 289 19.88 6.06 -19.69
CA ASP A 289 20.06 7.51 -19.80
C ASP A 289 20.39 8.12 -18.43
N PRO A 290 21.35 9.07 -18.34
CA PRO A 290 21.61 9.83 -17.12
C PRO A 290 20.39 10.61 -16.59
N ARG A 291 19.39 10.89 -17.44
CA ARG A 291 18.13 11.53 -17.06
C ARG A 291 16.98 10.51 -17.02
N PRO A 292 16.09 10.59 -16.02
CA PRO A 292 14.89 9.78 -16.02
C PRO A 292 13.97 10.12 -17.18
N THR A 293 13.30 9.10 -17.70
CA THR A 293 12.08 9.28 -18.47
C THR A 293 10.91 9.38 -17.51
N ILE A 294 10.16 10.48 -17.57
CA ILE A 294 8.95 10.66 -16.75
C ILE A 294 7.71 10.88 -17.62
N GLN A 295 6.57 10.41 -17.14
CA GLN A 295 5.24 10.75 -17.65
C GLN A 295 4.40 11.23 -16.49
N ILE A 296 3.74 12.37 -16.65
CA ILE A 296 2.87 12.99 -15.66
C ILE A 296 1.43 12.84 -16.16
N SER A 297 0.56 12.31 -15.30
CA SER A 297 -0.88 12.22 -15.56
C SER A 297 -1.64 12.96 -14.47
N ARG A 298 -2.34 14.05 -14.84
CA ARG A 298 -3.23 14.79 -13.94
C ARG A 298 -4.46 13.94 -13.65
N VAL A 299 -4.74 13.76 -12.36
CA VAL A 299 -5.91 13.06 -11.82
C VAL A 299 -6.75 14.08 -11.05
N SER A 300 -8.06 14.04 -11.24
CA SER A 300 -9.02 14.91 -10.57
C SER A 300 -10.11 14.08 -9.91
N LEU A 301 -10.56 14.49 -8.73
CA LEU A 301 -11.77 13.93 -8.12
C LEU A 301 -12.98 14.21 -9.04
N GLY A 302 -13.96 13.30 -9.08
CA GLY A 302 -15.14 13.45 -9.94
C GLY A 302 -14.90 13.21 -11.44
N VAL A 303 -13.65 12.92 -11.86
CA VAL A 303 -13.30 12.64 -13.26
C VAL A 303 -12.90 11.17 -13.43
N ALA A 304 -13.18 10.59 -14.59
CA ALA A 304 -12.74 9.23 -14.92
C ALA A 304 -11.21 9.07 -14.73
N PRO A 305 -10.72 7.94 -14.16
CA PRO A 305 -11.47 6.73 -13.81
C PRO A 305 -12.08 6.74 -12.38
N LEU A 306 -12.05 7.88 -11.67
CA LEU A 306 -12.58 8.02 -10.31
C LEU A 306 -14.09 8.36 -10.26
N CYS A 307 -14.72 8.47 -11.42
CA CYS A 307 -16.15 8.72 -11.58
C CYS A 307 -16.81 7.53 -12.27
N LEU A 308 -18.02 7.19 -11.83
CA LEU A 308 -18.85 6.18 -12.46
C LEU A 308 -19.65 6.81 -13.62
N PRO A 309 -19.98 6.04 -14.67
CA PRO A 309 -20.84 6.53 -15.73
C PRO A 309 -22.17 7.03 -15.15
N ALA A 310 -22.62 8.20 -15.58
CA ALA A 310 -23.90 8.75 -15.15
C ALA A 310 -25.04 7.77 -15.47
N SER A 311 -25.79 7.35 -14.46
CA SER A 311 -27.12 6.76 -14.68
C SER A 311 -28.09 7.86 -15.12
N SER A 312 -29.29 7.48 -15.58
CA SER A 312 -30.37 8.40 -15.99
C SER A 312 -30.79 9.44 -14.93
N THR A 313 -30.30 9.30 -13.71
CA THR A 313 -30.40 10.24 -12.59
C THR A 313 -29.18 11.17 -12.63
N SER A 314 -29.39 12.46 -12.88
CA SER A 314 -28.42 13.53 -13.16
C SER A 314 -27.36 13.83 -12.08
N GLN A 315 -27.09 12.91 -11.17
CA GLN A 315 -26.16 13.05 -10.06
C GLN A 315 -24.84 12.36 -10.42
N GLU A 316 -23.74 13.11 -10.36
CA GLU A 316 -22.40 12.55 -10.53
C GLU A 316 -22.13 11.54 -9.42
N ARG A 317 -21.85 10.30 -9.80
CA ARG A 317 -21.56 9.20 -8.88
C ARG A 317 -20.07 8.96 -8.88
N ASP A 318 -19.41 9.09 -7.74
CA ASP A 318 -17.98 8.82 -7.62
C ASP A 318 -17.72 7.39 -7.12
N ILE A 319 -16.57 6.80 -7.48
CA ILE A 319 -16.22 5.45 -6.99
C ILE A 319 -15.93 5.45 -5.48
N TRP A 320 -15.71 6.62 -4.87
CA TRP A 320 -15.31 6.72 -3.48
C TRP A 320 -16.46 6.37 -2.54
N THR A 321 -17.59 7.04 -2.72
CA THR A 321 -18.81 6.90 -1.91
C THR A 321 -19.61 5.65 -2.30
N GLU A 322 -19.57 5.25 -3.58
CA GLU A 322 -20.38 4.14 -4.10
C GLU A 322 -19.70 2.78 -4.01
N VAL A 323 -18.36 2.75 -3.98
CA VAL A 323 -17.59 1.50 -4.04
C VAL A 323 -16.58 1.41 -2.90
N ILE A 324 -15.65 2.37 -2.81
CA ILE A 324 -14.50 2.26 -1.90
C ILE A 324 -14.94 2.29 -0.44
N VAL A 325 -15.68 3.32 -0.03
CA VAL A 325 -16.10 3.48 1.37
C VAL A 325 -16.98 2.31 1.83
N PRO A 326 -18.06 1.93 1.13
CA PRO A 326 -18.86 0.76 1.52
C PRO A 326 -18.02 -0.51 1.69
N ARG A 327 -17.12 -0.79 0.74
CA ARG A 327 -16.25 -1.98 0.79
C ARG A 327 -15.24 -1.93 1.93
N LEU A 328 -14.72 -0.74 2.30
CA LEU A 328 -13.86 -0.60 3.48
C LEU A 328 -14.60 -0.89 4.78
N TYR A 329 -15.87 -0.48 4.91
CA TYR A 329 -16.70 -0.84 6.07
C TYR A 329 -16.95 -2.35 6.13
N THR A 330 -17.33 -2.97 4.99
CA THR A 330 -17.53 -4.42 4.90
C THR A 330 -16.26 -5.19 5.25
N PHE A 331 -15.11 -4.78 4.69
CA PHE A 331 -13.83 -5.40 4.98
C PHE A 331 -13.43 -5.25 6.45
N THR A 332 -13.66 -4.07 7.05
CA THR A 332 -13.41 -3.83 8.48
C THR A 332 -14.25 -4.75 9.35
N ALA A 333 -15.54 -4.93 9.02
CA ALA A 333 -16.42 -5.86 9.72
C ALA A 333 -15.94 -7.31 9.59
N ALA A 334 -15.47 -7.72 8.41
CA ALA A 334 -14.90 -9.05 8.19
C ALA A 334 -13.65 -9.28 9.06
N VAL A 335 -12.73 -8.30 9.13
CA VAL A 335 -11.54 -8.35 9.99
C VAL A 335 -11.92 -8.46 11.47
N GLN A 336 -12.89 -7.67 11.93
CA GLN A 336 -13.39 -7.75 13.31
C GLN A 336 -13.99 -9.14 13.60
N LYS A 337 -14.80 -9.68 12.68
CA LYS A 337 -15.35 -11.05 12.82
C LYS A 337 -14.26 -12.11 12.94
N LEU A 338 -13.19 -12.02 12.16
CA LEU A 338 -12.01 -12.89 12.26
C LEU A 338 -11.26 -12.71 13.58
N ARG A 339 -11.16 -11.49 14.10
CA ARG A 339 -10.55 -11.21 15.41
C ARG A 339 -11.35 -11.83 16.56
N ASP A 340 -12.67 -11.76 16.48
CA ASP A 340 -13.56 -12.21 17.55
C ASP A 340 -13.87 -13.71 17.50
N ASN A 341 -13.80 -14.33 16.31
CA ASN A 341 -14.07 -15.76 16.13
C ASN A 341 -12.78 -16.57 15.99
N GLU A 342 -12.37 -17.21 17.08
CA GLU A 342 -11.20 -18.08 17.13
C GLU A 342 -11.23 -19.20 16.08
N LEU A 343 -12.34 -19.94 15.97
CA LEU A 343 -12.42 -21.08 15.05
C LEU A 343 -12.25 -20.63 13.61
N LEU A 344 -12.95 -19.56 13.21
CA LEU A 344 -12.84 -18.98 11.88
C LEU A 344 -11.40 -18.55 11.56
N ARG A 345 -10.72 -17.95 12.55
CA ARG A 345 -9.33 -17.50 12.38
C ARG A 345 -8.34 -18.66 12.28
N LEU A 346 -8.52 -19.72 13.06
CA LEU A 346 -7.71 -20.93 12.98
C LEU A 346 -7.95 -21.69 11.66
N ASP A 347 -9.20 -21.76 11.21
CA ASP A 347 -9.56 -22.33 9.90
C ASP A 347 -8.90 -21.54 8.77
N TYR A 348 -8.94 -20.21 8.83
CA TYR A 348 -8.26 -19.34 7.87
C TYR A 348 -6.74 -19.57 7.84
N LEU A 349 -6.09 -19.68 9.01
CA LEU A 349 -4.65 -19.94 9.08
C LEU A 349 -4.26 -21.32 8.52
N ASN A 350 -5.05 -22.35 8.78
CA ASN A 350 -4.78 -23.71 8.28
C ASN A 350 -5.19 -23.92 6.82
N GLY A 351 -6.07 -23.07 6.28
CA GLY A 351 -6.63 -23.25 4.95
C GLY A 351 -5.61 -23.05 3.82
N THR A 352 -5.88 -23.66 2.67
CA THR A 352 -5.18 -23.37 1.42
C THR A 352 -5.47 -21.95 0.94
N GLU A 353 -4.77 -21.49 -0.12
CA GLU A 353 -5.05 -20.19 -0.72
C GLU A 353 -6.52 -20.07 -1.18
N GLU A 354 -7.06 -21.14 -1.77
CA GLU A 354 -8.45 -21.20 -2.23
C GLU A 354 -9.44 -21.15 -1.07
N GLU A 355 -9.19 -21.90 0.02
CA GLU A 355 -10.05 -21.92 1.20
C GLU A 355 -10.07 -20.56 1.91
N ARG A 356 -8.90 -19.90 2.01
CA ARG A 356 -8.81 -18.53 2.54
C ARG A 356 -9.61 -17.55 1.70
N ARG A 357 -9.50 -17.62 0.36
CA ARG A 357 -10.28 -16.77 -0.54
C ARG A 357 -11.79 -17.02 -0.39
N GLU A 358 -12.22 -18.25 -0.20
CA GLU A 358 -13.63 -18.58 -0.01
C GLU A 358 -14.19 -18.02 1.31
N ILE A 359 -13.41 -18.12 2.39
CA ILE A 359 -13.75 -17.47 3.67
C ILE A 359 -13.90 -15.96 3.47
N LEU A 360 -12.97 -15.31 2.75
CA LEU A 360 -13.08 -13.87 2.48
C LEU A 360 -14.29 -13.52 1.62
N ARG A 361 -14.58 -14.28 0.57
CA ARG A 361 -15.75 -14.02 -0.30
C ARG A 361 -17.07 -14.14 0.41
N THR A 362 -17.14 -15.00 1.42
CA THR A 362 -18.33 -15.13 2.27
C THR A 362 -18.62 -13.83 3.02
N GLU A 363 -17.59 -13.11 3.44
CA GLU A 363 -17.71 -11.85 4.18
C GLU A 363 -17.61 -10.60 3.29
N CYS A 364 -16.96 -10.72 2.13
CA CYS A 364 -16.61 -9.66 1.19
C CYS A 364 -16.74 -10.19 -0.24
N ASP A 365 -17.96 -10.18 -0.78
CA ASP A 365 -18.32 -10.74 -2.10
C ASP A 365 -17.58 -10.14 -3.31
N PHE A 366 -16.88 -9.03 -3.10
CA PHE A 366 -16.11 -8.30 -4.09
C PHE A 366 -14.62 -8.72 -4.20
N LEU A 367 -14.16 -9.72 -3.43
CA LEU A 367 -12.74 -10.15 -3.35
C LEU A 367 -12.37 -11.47 -4.09
#